data_AF-T0YM01-F1
#
_entry.id   AF-T0YM01-F1
#
_cell.length_a   1.000
_cell.length_b   1.000
_cell.length_c   1.000
_cell.angle_alpha   90.00
_cell.angle_beta   90.00
_cell.angle_gamma   90.00
#
_symmetry.space_group_name_H-M   'P 1'
#
loop_
_entity.id
_entity.type
_entity.pdbx_description
1 polymer ?
#
loop_
_entity_poly.entity_id
_entity_poly.type
_entity_poly.pdbx_seq_one_letter_code
_entity_poly.pdbx_strand_id
1 'polypeptide(L)'
;NEAEALDELLWSFDEDAFIPHQIAGDDDDADTAVLIAPPGLDTPDRALIINLRDEPCARACQRLLEVVPADAGARSGSRERWRAYQQRGYALAKHDM
;
A
#
# COMPACT_ATOMS: atom_id res chain seq x y z
N ASN A 1 -14.38 -6.56 5.64
CA ASN A 1 -13.87 -5.38 4.90
C ASN A 1 -12.35 -5.44 5.03
N GLU A 2 -11.56 -5.41 3.95
CA GLU A 2 -10.09 -5.60 4.02
C GLU A 2 -9.39 -4.44 4.75
N ALA A 3 -9.92 -3.21 4.64
CA ALA A 3 -9.38 -2.04 5.33
C ALA A 3 -9.52 -2.16 6.85
N GLU A 4 -10.70 -2.56 7.34
CA GLU A 4 -10.95 -2.81 8.77
C GLU A 4 -10.06 -3.93 9.31
N ALA A 5 -9.86 -5.00 8.54
CA ALA A 5 -8.96 -6.09 8.94
C ALA A 5 -7.49 -5.64 9.07
N LEU A 6 -7.05 -4.72 8.20
CA LEU A 6 -5.71 -4.13 8.30
C LEU A 6 -5.59 -3.18 9.48
N ASP A 7 -6.62 -2.38 9.76
CA ASP A 7 -6.69 -1.49 10.93
C ASP A 7 -6.55 -2.30 12.23
N GLU A 8 -7.35 -3.35 12.39
CA GLU A 8 -7.27 -4.26 13.54
C GLU A 8 -5.89 -4.93 13.67
N LEU A 9 -5.28 -5.32 12.55
CA LEU A 9 -3.95 -5.93 12.54
C LEU A 9 -2.86 -4.94 12.98
N LEU A 10 -2.93 -3.68 12.54
CA LEU A 10 -1.96 -2.67 12.93
C LEU A 10 -2.07 -2.32 14.42
N TRP A 11 -3.28 -2.35 14.99
CA TRP A 11 -3.48 -2.20 16.43
C TRP A 11 -2.94 -3.37 17.26
N SER A 12 -2.94 -4.58 16.71
CA SER A 12 -2.52 -5.80 17.40
C SER A 12 -1.11 -6.29 17.01
N PHE A 13 -0.39 -5.52 16.20
CA PHE A 13 0.87 -5.93 15.60
C PHE A 13 1.96 -6.25 16.63
N ASP A 14 2.16 -5.36 17.60
CA ASP A 14 3.16 -5.49 18.66
C ASP A 14 2.70 -4.65 19.86
N GLU A 15 2.75 -5.22 21.07
CA GLU A 15 2.27 -4.57 22.29
C GLU A 15 3.09 -3.34 22.71
N ASP A 16 4.34 -3.26 22.27
CA ASP A 16 5.26 -2.16 22.51
C ASP A 16 5.33 -1.17 21.33
N ALA A 17 4.61 -1.44 20.22
CA ALA A 17 4.56 -0.55 19.07
C ALA A 17 3.26 0.27 19.02
N PHE A 18 3.40 1.56 18.73
CA PHE A 18 2.28 2.42 18.36
C PHE A 18 2.48 2.90 16.93
N ILE A 19 1.62 2.45 16.02
CA ILE A 19 1.59 2.90 14.63
C ILE A 19 0.36 3.81 14.50
N PRO A 20 0.51 5.14 14.43
CA PRO A 20 -0.63 6.04 14.25
C PRO A 20 -1.23 5.82 12.85
N HIS A 21 -2.46 5.30 12.80
CA HIS A 21 -3.14 4.99 11.54
C HIS A 21 -4.63 5.25 11.61
N GLN A 22 -5.26 5.39 10.43
CA GLN A 22 -6.71 5.44 10.27
C GLN A 22 -7.12 4.94 8.88
N ILE A 23 -8.39 4.56 8.75
CA ILE A 23 -9.04 4.37 7.46
C ILE A 23 -9.37 5.74 6.86
N ALA A 24 -9.04 5.95 5.59
CA ALA A 24 -9.29 7.21 4.90
C ALA A 24 -10.78 7.59 4.88
N GLY A 25 -11.05 8.88 4.89
CA GLY A 25 -12.40 9.45 4.81
C GLY A 25 -12.73 10.51 5.85
N ASP A 26 -11.78 10.87 6.72
CA ASP A 26 -11.97 11.84 7.80
C ASP A 26 -11.14 13.12 7.59
N ASP A 27 -11.49 14.20 8.32
CA ASP A 27 -10.86 15.52 8.19
C ASP A 27 -9.34 15.49 8.52
N ASP A 28 -8.91 14.55 9.35
CA ASP A 28 -7.52 14.39 9.79
C ASP A 28 -6.65 13.55 8.82
N ASP A 29 -7.20 13.13 7.67
CA ASP A 29 -6.52 12.30 6.66
C ASP A 29 -5.17 12.85 6.22
N ALA A 30 -4.95 14.17 6.28
CA ALA A 30 -3.69 14.80 5.90
C ALA A 30 -2.61 14.67 6.98
N ASP A 31 -3.02 14.65 8.25
CA ASP A 31 -2.13 14.69 9.40
C ASP A 31 -1.81 13.30 9.96
N THR A 32 -2.62 12.29 9.61
CA THR A 32 -2.38 10.91 10.04
C THR A 32 -1.17 10.29 9.32
N ALA A 33 -0.31 9.64 10.11
CA ALA A 33 0.98 9.11 9.63
C ALA A 33 0.82 7.96 8.63
N VAL A 34 -0.07 7.00 8.92
CA VAL A 34 -0.38 5.86 8.03
C VAL A 34 -1.86 5.90 7.67
N LEU A 35 -2.16 6.02 6.38
CA LEU A 35 -3.53 6.06 5.89
C LEU A 35 -3.88 4.75 5.18
N ILE A 36 -4.92 4.06 5.66
CA ILE A 36 -5.48 2.87 5.02
C ILE A 36 -6.52 3.34 4.01
N ALA A 37 -6.18 3.28 2.73
CA ALA A 37 -7.00 3.83 1.65
C ALA A 37 -7.80 2.73 0.90
N PRO A 38 -9.09 2.49 1.24
CA PRO A 38 -9.94 1.60 0.47
C PRO A 38 -10.23 2.15 -0.95
N PRO A 39 -10.71 1.32 -1.88
CA PRO A 39 -11.06 1.77 -3.22
C PRO A 39 -12.17 2.83 -3.22
N GLY A 40 -12.09 3.77 -4.17
CA GLY A 40 -13.13 4.79 -4.38
C GLY A 40 -13.02 6.07 -3.55
N LEU A 41 -12.05 6.16 -2.63
CA LEU A 41 -11.76 7.39 -1.90
C LEU A 41 -10.60 8.16 -2.53
N ASP A 42 -10.74 9.48 -2.59
CA ASP A 42 -9.61 10.36 -2.83
C ASP A 42 -8.90 10.63 -1.50
N THR A 43 -7.58 10.67 -1.55
CA THR A 43 -6.73 10.83 -0.37
C THR A 43 -5.66 11.89 -0.65
N PRO A 44 -5.09 12.52 0.37
CA PRO A 44 -3.94 13.40 0.19
C PRO A 44 -2.76 12.67 -0.47
N ASP A 45 -1.94 13.39 -1.23
CA ASP A 45 -0.73 12.82 -1.82
C ASP A 45 0.25 12.34 -0.74
N ARG A 46 0.80 11.15 -0.94
CA ARG A 46 1.77 10.53 -0.02
C ARG A 46 3.08 10.22 -0.74
N ALA A 47 4.20 10.50 -0.08
CA ALA A 47 5.52 10.22 -0.61
C ALA A 47 5.77 8.71 -0.77
N LEU A 48 5.20 7.89 0.12
CA LEU A 48 5.29 6.43 0.11
C LEU A 48 3.89 5.82 0.02
N ILE A 49 3.73 4.84 -0.88
CA ILE A 49 2.52 4.02 -0.98
C ILE A 49 2.91 2.55 -0.87
N ILE A 50 2.15 1.78 -0.09
CA ILE A 50 2.16 0.32 -0.13
C ILE A 50 0.88 -0.10 -0.85
N ASN A 51 1.02 -0.66 -2.06
CA ASN A 51 -0.12 -1.10 -2.83
C ASN A 51 -0.45 -2.56 -2.48
N LEU A 52 -1.62 -2.77 -1.89
CA LEU A 52 -2.15 -4.11 -1.56
C LEU A 52 -3.21 -4.59 -2.56
N ARG A 53 -3.47 -3.82 -3.62
CA ARG A 53 -4.48 -4.12 -4.64
C ARG A 53 -3.93 -5.00 -5.75
N ASP A 54 -4.84 -5.60 -6.50
CA ASP A 54 -4.49 -6.39 -7.67
C ASP A 54 -4.06 -5.50 -8.85
N GLU A 55 -4.65 -4.30 -8.97
CA GLU A 55 -4.31 -3.33 -9.99
C GLU A 55 -3.05 -2.50 -9.64
N PRO A 56 -2.32 -2.00 -10.66
CA PRO A 56 -1.26 -1.03 -10.43
C PRO A 56 -1.81 0.23 -9.75
N CYS A 57 -1.11 0.75 -8.74
CA CYS A 57 -1.47 2.01 -8.11
C CYS A 57 -1.47 3.14 -9.14
N ALA A 58 -2.59 3.81 -9.35
CA ALA A 58 -2.69 4.90 -10.33
C ALA A 58 -1.99 6.19 -9.87
N ARG A 59 -1.82 6.39 -8.56
CA ARG A 59 -1.24 7.60 -7.98
C ARG A 59 0.27 7.67 -8.23
N ALA A 60 0.80 8.88 -8.35
CA ALA A 60 2.23 9.12 -8.37
C ALA A 60 2.73 9.23 -6.91
N CYS A 61 3.90 8.68 -6.63
CA CYS A 61 4.56 8.81 -5.34
C CYS A 61 6.08 8.70 -5.53
N GLN A 62 6.84 9.07 -4.51
CA GLN A 62 8.30 8.97 -4.56
C GLN A 62 8.76 7.52 -4.41
N ARG A 63 8.03 6.72 -3.62
CA ARG A 63 8.34 5.32 -3.35
C ARG A 63 7.07 4.49 -3.33
N LEU A 64 7.04 3.44 -4.15
CA LEU A 64 5.96 2.49 -4.22
C LEU A 64 6.47 1.11 -3.78
N LEU A 65 5.82 0.52 -2.78
CA LEU A 65 6.08 -0.83 -2.31
C LEU A 65 4.93 -1.74 -2.72
N GLU A 66 5.30 -2.96 -3.11
CA GLU A 66 4.38 -4.01 -3.55
C GLU A 66 4.69 -5.27 -2.73
N VAL A 67 3.65 -5.91 -2.20
CA VAL A 67 3.80 -7.21 -1.56
C VAL A 67 3.68 -8.28 -2.64
N VAL A 68 4.75 -9.05 -2.84
CA VAL A 68 4.80 -10.12 -3.84
C VAL A 68 4.55 -11.46 -3.15
N PRO A 69 3.53 -12.23 -3.55
CA PRO A 69 3.28 -13.54 -2.97
C PRO A 69 4.47 -14.50 -3.12
N ALA A 70 4.74 -15.26 -2.07
CA ALA A 70 5.77 -16.29 -2.09
C ALA A 70 5.41 -17.41 -3.08
N ASP A 71 4.13 -17.75 -3.21
CA ASP A 71 3.65 -18.73 -4.18
C ASP A 71 3.89 -18.26 -5.63
N ALA A 72 4.53 -19.11 -6.43
CA ALA A 72 4.81 -18.82 -7.83
C ALA A 72 3.54 -18.72 -8.69
N GLY A 73 2.47 -19.45 -8.33
CA GLY A 73 1.17 -19.43 -9.03
C GLY A 73 0.48 -18.07 -8.91
N ALA A 74 0.59 -17.42 -7.76
CA ALA A 74 0.01 -16.11 -7.48
C ALA A 74 0.84 -14.89 -7.97
N ARG A 75 1.97 -15.09 -8.66
CA ARG A 75 2.86 -13.98 -9.09
C ARG A 75 2.51 -13.31 -10.41
N SER A 76 1.52 -13.80 -11.16
CA SER A 76 1.14 -13.22 -12.47
C SER A 76 0.81 -11.74 -12.34
N GLY A 77 -0.06 -11.37 -11.38
CA GLY A 77 -0.44 -9.98 -11.11
C GLY A 77 0.76 -9.10 -10.73
N SER A 78 1.67 -9.59 -9.89
CA SER A 78 2.89 -8.85 -9.53
C SER A 78 3.77 -8.54 -10.74
N ARG A 79 3.84 -9.43 -11.74
CA ARG A 79 4.62 -9.18 -12.97
C ARG A 79 3.95 -8.13 -13.85
N GLU A 80 2.63 -8.06 -13.87
CA GLU A 80 1.90 -7.02 -14.61
C GLU A 80 2.13 -5.65 -13.98
N ARG A 81 1.97 -5.54 -12.65
CA ARG A 81 2.26 -4.30 -11.90
C ARG A 81 3.71 -3.86 -12.05
N TRP A 82 4.68 -4.80 -11.98
CA TRP A 82 6.09 -4.52 -12.24
C TRP A 82 6.32 -3.84 -13.60
N ARG A 83 5.72 -4.38 -14.67
CA ARG A 83 5.84 -3.79 -16.01
C ARG A 83 5.18 -2.42 -16.11
N ALA A 84 4.02 -2.24 -15.47
CA ALA A 84 3.34 -0.95 -15.43
C ALA A 84 4.21 0.13 -14.77
N TYR A 85 4.87 -0.19 -13.65
CA TYR A 85 5.77 0.76 -12.98
C TYR A 85 7.06 0.99 -13.77
N GLN A 86 7.58 -0.03 -14.46
CA GLN A 86 8.73 0.13 -15.36
C GLN A 86 8.41 1.15 -16.48
N GLN A 87 7.24 1.02 -17.10
CA GLN A 87 6.79 1.92 -18.17
C GLN A 87 6.56 3.35 -17.67
N ARG A 88 6.22 3.52 -16.38
CA ARG A 88 6.11 4.81 -15.70
C ARG A 88 7.46 5.39 -15.24
N GLY A 89 8.57 4.70 -15.49
CA GLY A 89 9.92 5.20 -15.21
C GLY A 89 10.39 4.99 -13.77
N TYR A 90 9.72 4.16 -12.97
CA TYR A 90 10.21 3.81 -11.63
C TYR A 90 11.50 2.99 -11.73
N ALA A 91 12.46 3.28 -10.83
CA ALA A 91 13.59 2.39 -10.59
C ALA A 91 13.11 1.17 -9.78
N LEU A 92 13.12 0.00 -10.42
CA LEU A 92 12.56 -1.22 -9.82
C LEU A 92 13.64 -2.02 -9.11
N ALA A 93 13.38 -2.38 -7.87
CA ALA A 93 14.22 -3.25 -7.06
C ALA A 93 13.37 -4.36 -6.45
N LYS A 94 13.93 -5.57 -6.41
CA LYS A 94 13.36 -6.69 -5.65
C LYS A 94 14.11 -6.79 -4.33
N HIS A 95 13.36 -6.85 -3.24
CA HIS A 95 13.87 -7.12 -1.91
C HIS A 95 13.28 -8.45 -1.45
N ASP A 96 14.13 -9.36 -0.99
CA ASP A 96 13.69 -10.59 -0.34
C ASP A 96 13.39 -10.26 1.14
N MET A 97 12.29 -10.80 1.67
CA MET A 97 11.92 -10.75 3.09
C MET A 97 12.60 -11.88 3.86
#